data_AF-A0A7X7SNH3-F1
#
_entry.id   AF-A0A7X7SNH3-F1
#
_cell.length_a   1.000
_cell.length_b   1.000
_cell.length_c   1.000
_cell.angle_alpha   90.00
_cell.angle_beta   90.00
_cell.angle_gamma   90.00
#
_symmetry.space_group_name_H-M   'P 1'
#
loop_
_entity.id
_entity.type
_entity.pdbx_description
1 polymer ?
#
loop_
_entity_poly.entity_id
_entity_poly.type
_entity_poly.pdbx_seq_one_letter_code
_entity_poly.pdbx_strand_id
1 'polypeptide(L)'
;MSATDIRDSDSPAIARGFRLQWEPAQSAHVLLYPEGMVKLNGSAGEILRRCDGVATLAEIVSDLEGAFSRSGLRADVVAFLTLAAERGWVAFRGRDEQAGAIGDGGE
;
A
#
# COMPACT_ATOMS: atom_id res chain seq x y z
N MET A 1 12.77 15.95 -1.65
CA MET A 1 11.49 15.29 -1.96
C MET A 1 11.21 14.37 -0.77
N SER A 2 10.13 14.66 -0.04
CA SER A 2 9.91 14.14 1.31
C SER A 2 9.69 12.63 1.30
N ALA A 3 10.40 11.92 2.15
CA ALA A 3 10.08 10.54 2.48
C ALA A 3 8.63 10.51 2.99
N THR A 4 7.77 9.79 2.30
CA THR A 4 6.40 9.56 2.75
C THR A 4 6.46 8.91 4.12
N ASP A 5 6.02 9.62 5.15
CA ASP A 5 5.83 9.09 6.50
C ASP A 5 4.61 8.15 6.45
N ILE A 6 4.79 6.94 5.92
CA ILE A 6 3.74 5.93 5.86
C ILE A 6 3.51 5.43 7.29
N ARG A 7 2.29 5.61 7.80
CA ARG A 7 1.93 5.19 9.16
C ARG A 7 1.29 3.81 9.14
N ASP A 8 1.36 3.15 10.28
CA ASP A 8 0.68 1.87 10.51
C ASP A 8 -0.84 1.94 10.31
N SER A 9 -1.44 3.12 10.50
CA SER A 9 -2.86 3.41 10.27
C SER A 9 -3.20 3.78 8.83
N ASP A 10 -2.22 4.01 7.96
CA ASP A 10 -2.50 4.29 6.56
C ASP A 10 -3.04 3.04 5.86
N SER A 11 -4.07 3.24 5.04
CA SER A 11 -4.65 2.18 4.24
C SER A 11 -4.17 2.33 2.79
N PRO A 12 -3.11 1.60 2.38
CA PRO A 12 -2.64 1.64 1.01
C PRO A 12 -3.64 0.95 0.07
N ALA A 13 -3.90 1.60 -1.06
CA ALA A 13 -4.77 1.12 -2.12
C ALA A 13 -4.03 1.18 -3.45
N ILE A 14 -4.26 0.21 -4.33
CA ILE A 14 -3.81 0.31 -5.72
C ILE A 14 -4.46 1.55 -6.36
N ALA A 15 -3.64 2.38 -7.02
CA ALA A 15 -4.10 3.61 -7.63
C ALA A 15 -5.07 3.35 -8.79
N ARG A 16 -5.97 4.31 -9.02
CA ARG A 16 -6.96 4.23 -10.09
C ARG A 16 -6.26 4.18 -11.46
N GLY A 17 -6.55 3.14 -12.24
CA GLY A 17 -5.94 2.92 -13.56
C GLY A 17 -4.86 1.84 -13.59
N PHE A 18 -4.43 1.38 -12.41
CA PHE A 18 -3.57 0.21 -12.29
C PHE A 18 -4.41 -1.04 -12.02
N ARG A 19 -4.03 -2.15 -12.62
CA ARG A 19 -4.70 -3.44 -12.43
C ARG A 19 -3.66 -4.51 -12.13
N LEU A 20 -3.74 -5.08 -10.93
CA LEU A 20 -2.94 -6.24 -10.56
C LEU A 20 -3.52 -7.49 -11.21
N GLN A 21 -2.70 -8.24 -11.94
CA GLN A 21 -3.06 -9.49 -12.57
C GLN A 21 -2.00 -10.56 -12.28
N TRP A 22 -2.43 -11.82 -12.13
CA TRP A 22 -1.52 -12.94 -12.08
C TRP A 22 -1.21 -13.43 -13.49
N GLU A 23 0.07 -13.55 -13.83
CA GLU A 23 0.50 -14.02 -15.13
C GLU A 23 1.08 -15.44 -15.02
N PRO A 24 0.33 -16.48 -15.44
CA PRO A 24 0.78 -17.87 -15.29
C PRO A 24 2.03 -18.17 -16.14
N ALA A 25 2.17 -17.52 -17.29
CA ALA A 25 3.33 -17.69 -18.18
C ALA A 25 4.66 -17.31 -17.51
N GLN A 26 4.62 -16.39 -16.53
CA GLN A 26 5.79 -15.95 -15.78
C GLN A 26 5.77 -16.40 -14.31
N SER A 27 4.68 -17.05 -13.88
CA SER A 27 4.42 -17.40 -12.48
C SER A 27 4.67 -16.21 -11.54
N ALA A 28 4.18 -15.03 -11.95
CA ALA A 28 4.42 -13.78 -11.26
C ALA A 28 3.22 -12.84 -11.37
N HIS A 29 3.09 -11.95 -10.39
CA HIS A 29 2.13 -10.85 -10.46
C HIS A 29 2.65 -9.74 -11.37
N VAL A 30 1.76 -9.19 -12.19
CA VAL A 30 2.04 -8.07 -13.08
C VAL A 30 1.07 -6.93 -12.79
N LEU A 31 1.57 -5.70 -12.77
CA LEU A 31 0.77 -4.49 -12.65
C LEU A 31 0.60 -3.87 -14.03
N LEU A 32 -0.61 -3.89 -14.55
CA LEU A 32 -0.97 -3.32 -15.85
C LEU A 32 -1.46 -1.88 -15.68
N TYR A 33 -1.04 -0.99 -16.57
CA TYR A 33 -1.46 0.41 -16.60
C TYR A 33 -1.45 0.91 -18.06
N PRO A 34 -2.14 2.02 -18.41
CA PRO A 34 -2.37 2.37 -19.82
C PRO A 34 -1.09 2.64 -20.63
N GLU A 35 0.00 3.03 -19.96
CA GLU A 35 1.29 3.31 -20.60
C GLU A 35 2.23 2.07 -20.63
N GLY A 36 1.89 0.95 -19.96
CA GLY A 36 2.74 -0.24 -19.96
C GLY A 36 2.38 -1.32 -18.94
N MET A 37 3.38 -2.14 -18.59
CA MET A 37 3.26 -3.18 -17.57
C MET A 37 4.49 -3.25 -16.69
N VAL A 38 4.30 -3.53 -15.41
CA VAL A 38 5.39 -3.76 -14.45
C VAL A 38 5.33 -5.20 -13.96
N LYS A 39 6.41 -5.94 -14.13
CA LYS A 39 6.57 -7.25 -13.51
C LYS A 39 6.95 -7.08 -12.05
N LEU A 40 6.16 -7.68 -11.16
CA LEU A 40 6.42 -7.70 -9.74
C LEU A 40 7.04 -9.05 -9.36
N ASN A 41 7.90 -9.04 -8.33
CA ASN A 41 8.33 -10.27 -7.69
C ASN A 41 7.19 -10.86 -6.85
N GLY A 42 7.30 -12.14 -6.47
CA GLY A 42 6.28 -12.83 -5.66
C GLY A 42 5.88 -12.03 -4.41
N SER A 43 6.87 -11.53 -3.66
CA SER A 43 6.62 -10.69 -2.48
C SER A 43 5.89 -9.39 -2.81
N ALA A 44 6.30 -8.69 -3.87
CA ALA A 44 5.68 -7.43 -4.28
C ALA A 44 4.24 -7.60 -4.76
N GLY A 45 3.96 -8.71 -5.46
CA GLY A 45 2.60 -9.10 -5.84
C GLY A 45 1.71 -9.34 -4.63
N GLU A 46 2.20 -10.07 -3.64
CA GLU A 46 1.46 -10.37 -2.41
C GLU A 46 1.22 -9.14 -1.53
N ILE A 47 2.15 -8.17 -1.52
CA ILE A 47 1.97 -6.88 -0.86
C ILE A 47 0.83 -6.11 -1.55
N LEU A 48 0.92 -5.91 -2.87
CA LEU A 48 -0.10 -5.16 -3.61
C LEU A 48 -1.47 -5.84 -3.58
N ARG A 49 -1.51 -7.18 -3.56
CA ARG A 49 -2.76 -7.95 -3.46
C ARG A 49 -3.52 -7.67 -2.17
N ARG A 50 -2.83 -7.25 -1.11
CA ARG A 50 -3.42 -6.84 0.18
C ARG A 50 -3.71 -5.35 0.26
N CYS A 51 -3.16 -4.55 -0.66
CA CYS A 51 -3.39 -3.11 -0.75
C CYS A 51 -4.75 -2.83 -1.43
N ASP A 52 -5.83 -3.17 -0.74
CA ASP A 52 -7.21 -2.95 -1.22
C ASP A 52 -7.75 -1.55 -0.84
N GLY A 53 -7.03 -0.83 0.04
CA GLY A 53 -7.49 0.44 0.60
C GLY A 53 -8.40 0.33 1.82
N VAL A 54 -8.60 -0.90 2.31
CA VAL A 54 -9.35 -1.20 3.55
C VAL A 54 -8.40 -1.65 4.67
N ALA A 55 -7.47 -2.56 4.35
CA ALA A 55 -6.48 -3.01 5.31
C ALA A 55 -5.44 -1.92 5.56
N THR A 56 -5.11 -1.71 6.83
CA THR A 56 -4.05 -0.77 7.22
C THR A 56 -2.68 -1.41 7.02
N LEU A 57 -1.63 -0.59 6.99
CA LEU A 57 -0.26 -1.08 6.88
C LEU A 57 0.06 -2.13 7.95
N ALA A 58 -0.36 -1.92 9.21
CA ALA A 58 -0.14 -2.88 10.29
C ALA A 58 -0.78 -4.26 10.00
N GLU A 59 -2.03 -4.26 9.53
CA GLU A 59 -2.76 -5.48 9.18
C GLU A 59 -2.08 -6.20 8.01
N ILE A 60 -1.69 -5.44 6.98
CA ILE A 60 -1.01 -5.98 5.80
C ILE A 60 0.33 -6.61 6.19
N VAL A 61 1.12 -5.93 7.02
CA VAL A 61 2.39 -6.45 7.52
C VAL A 61 2.16 -7.74 8.31
N SER A 62 1.24 -7.73 9.27
CA SER A 62 0.95 -8.92 10.10
C SER A 62 0.51 -10.12 9.24
N ASP A 63 -0.36 -9.90 8.25
CA ASP A 63 -0.83 -10.97 7.38
C ASP A 63 0.27 -11.48 6.44
N LEU A 64 1.15 -10.59 5.95
CA LEU A 64 2.34 -10.97 5.19
C LEU A 64 3.33 -11.78 6.03
N GLU A 65 3.60 -11.34 7.26
CA GLU A 65 4.52 -12.04 8.16
C GLU A 65 4.03 -13.46 8.46
N GLY A 66 2.73 -13.64 8.65
CA GLY A 66 2.09 -14.95 8.77
C GLY A 66 2.18 -15.78 7.49
N ALA A 67 1.81 -15.20 6.34
CA ALA A 67 1.81 -15.90 5.05
C ALA A 67 3.20 -16.33 4.58
N PHE A 68 4.23 -15.51 4.84
CA PHE A 68 5.61 -15.78 4.47
C PHE A 68 6.42 -16.46 5.60
N SER A 69 5.82 -16.66 6.79
CA SER A 69 6.52 -17.14 7.99
C SER A 69 7.83 -16.40 8.24
N ARG A 70 7.81 -15.08 8.05
CA ARG A 70 8.99 -14.19 8.16
C ARG A 70 8.62 -12.98 8.98
N SER A 71 9.45 -12.61 9.94
CA SER A 71 9.27 -11.39 10.74
C SER A 71 10.20 -10.26 10.28
N GLY A 72 9.85 -9.02 10.63
CA GLY A 72 10.59 -7.82 10.25
C GLY A 72 10.25 -7.30 8.85
N LEU A 73 9.16 -7.78 8.22
CA LEU A 73 8.78 -7.37 6.87
C LEU A 73 8.29 -5.91 6.80
N ARG A 74 7.97 -5.29 7.94
CA ARG A 74 7.46 -3.91 7.99
C ARG A 74 8.34 -2.93 7.20
N ALA A 75 9.66 -3.03 7.34
CA ALA A 75 10.59 -2.08 6.73
C ALA A 75 10.65 -2.27 5.22
N ASP A 76 10.71 -3.52 4.77
CA ASP A 76 10.63 -3.87 3.34
C ASP A 76 9.30 -3.45 2.72
N VAL A 77 8.18 -3.66 3.42
CA VAL A 77 6.84 -3.27 2.95
C VAL A 77 6.73 -1.75 2.85
N VAL A 78 7.15 -1.00 3.87
CA VAL A 78 7.16 0.47 3.86
C VAL A 78 8.05 1.01 2.75
N ALA A 79 9.26 0.47 2.59
CA ALA A 79 10.18 0.87 1.53
C ALA A 79 9.57 0.61 0.13
N PHE A 80 8.94 -0.55 -0.06
CA PHE A 80 8.26 -0.89 -1.29
C PHE A 80 7.07 0.03 -1.58
N LEU A 81 6.21 0.26 -0.59
CA LEU A 81 5.05 1.13 -0.71
C LEU A 81 5.44 2.59 -0.96
N THR A 82 6.55 3.06 -0.37
CA THR A 82 7.11 4.39 -0.64
C THR A 82 7.47 4.52 -2.11
N LEU A 83 8.25 3.57 -2.64
CA LEU A 83 8.63 3.54 -4.06
C LEU A 83 7.41 3.41 -4.98
N ALA A 84 6.45 2.57 -4.62
CA ALA A 84 5.22 2.39 -5.37
C ALA A 84 4.39 3.69 -5.41
N ALA A 85 4.35 4.44 -4.30
CA ALA A 85 3.66 5.71 -4.22
C ALA A 85 4.38 6.81 -5.01
N GLU A 86 5.72 6.86 -4.95
CA GLU A 86 6.52 7.76 -5.79
C GLU A 86 6.30 7.53 -7.29
N ARG A 87 6.06 6.27 -7.67
CA ARG A 87 5.71 5.88 -9.05
C ARG A 87 4.22 6.02 -9.38
N GLY A 88 3.38 6.40 -8.40
CA GLY A 88 1.94 6.54 -8.55
C GLY A 88 1.15 5.23 -8.65
N TRP A 89 1.76 4.08 -8.32
CA TRP A 89 1.11 2.76 -8.36
C TRP A 89 0.15 2.53 -7.21
N VAL A 90 0.44 3.10 -6.05
CA VAL A 90 -0.39 3.02 -4.84
C VAL A 90 -0.68 4.41 -4.31
N ALA A 91 -1.82 4.54 -3.66
CA ALA A 91 -2.23 5.73 -2.94
C ALA A 91 -2.60 5.35 -1.51
N PHE A 92 -2.25 6.20 -0.55
CA PHE A 92 -2.63 6.00 0.85
C PHE A 92 -3.91 6.77 1.15
N ARG A 93 -4.88 6.09 1.76
CA ARG A 93 -6.07 6.74 2.28
C ARG A 93 -5.82 7.20 3.71
N GLY A 94 -5.10 8.30 3.85
CA GLY A 94 -4.83 8.99 5.11
C GLY A 94 -5.56 10.33 5.17
N ARG A 95 -6.86 10.31 5.46
CA ARG A 95 -7.54 11.50 6.00
C ARG A 95 -8.47 11.03 7.11
N ASP A 96 -7.88 10.86 8.28
CA ASP A 96 -8.63 11.03 9.52
C ASP A 96 -8.94 12.53 9.67
N GLU A 97 -10.20 12.77 9.94
CA GLU A 97 -10.90 14.04 10.01
C GLU A 97 -10.73 14.59 11.43
N GLN A 98 -9.72 15.45 11.67
CA GLN A 98 -9.65 16.20 12.95
C GLN A 98 -9.26 17.66 12.74
N ALA A 99 -10.27 18.50 12.48
CA ALA A 99 -10.33 19.90 12.90
C ALA A 99 -11.79 20.38 12.84
N GLY A 100 -12.62 19.85 13.75
CA GLY A 100 -14.05 20.13 13.79
C GLY A 100 -14.64 20.06 15.21
N ALA A 101 -13.93 20.52 16.23
CA ALA A 101 -14.51 20.83 17.54
C ALA A 101 -13.55 21.69 18.40
N ILE A 102 -13.53 22.99 18.14
CA ILE A 102 -13.32 23.97 19.23
C ILE A 102 -14.57 24.83 19.32
N GLY A 103 -15.61 24.28 19.93
CA GLY A 103 -16.75 25.06 20.42
C GLY A 103 -16.39 25.59 21.80
N ASP A 104 -15.67 26.72 21.85
CA ASP A 104 -15.53 27.50 23.07
C ASP A 104 -16.73 28.47 23.12
N GLY A 105 -17.75 28.09 23.87
CA GLY A 105 -18.90 28.94 24.19
C GLY A 105 -18.65 29.67 25.51
N GLY A 106 -17.97 30.82 25.42
CA GLY A 106 -18.25 32.00 26.25
C GLY A 106 -18.74 33.08 25.27
N GLU A 107 -19.78 33.84 25.53
CA GLU A 107 -20.18 34.55 26.76
C GLU A 107 -21.71 34.62 26.88
#